data_AF-A0A914GE25-F1
#
_entry.id   AF-A0A914GE25-F1
#
_cell.length_a   1.000
_cell.length_b   1.000
_cell.length_c   1.000
_cell.angle_alpha   90.00
_cell.angle_beta   90.00
_cell.angle_gamma   90.00
#
_symmetry.space_group_name_H-M   'P 1'
#
loop_
_entity.id
_entity.type
_entity.pdbx_description
1 polymer ?
#
loop_
_entity_poly.entity_id
_entity_poly.type
_entity_poly.pdbx_seq_one_letter_code
_entity_poly.pdbx_strand_id
1 'polypeptide(L)'
;MILSGKTIKPKKAKSIGLVDRIVEPLGPGLLRADINTHQYLEKVARATNYFLSRRPLFDSVVLRMAKDKIMKQTAGNYPAPMKILDSIRIGLTSGRDAGYEFEAKAFGNTVLIVTSKEALDRGQKQIIAQLDGSVKRKRYSKPERDAFFTRLTPDTSYDALLKCDVVIEVVFEHLNLKHKIIQQIESVVSENCVVASNTSALPIKDIASISKRPERIIGMHYFSPVDKMQLLEIFTTDKTSKETLAVAAKLDQKKLVVVVKNCPGFFTVRALNPMLAEITCLLQEGVSPMEIDQFTKAVGFPVGAATLIDEVGIDAGAHVSTYLAKARGPRVGGGSVEMLEEMVKAKMLERKSNAGIYKYNTEKKAKSKKQ
;
A
#
# COMPACT_ATOMS: atom_id res chain seq x y z
N MET A 1 -6.29 -22.43 -17.01
CA MET A 1 -5.79 -21.03 -17.07
C MET A 1 -5.57 -20.50 -15.69
N ILE A 2 -6.63 -20.22 -14.93
CA ILE A 2 -6.56 -19.55 -13.62
C ILE A 2 -5.84 -20.42 -12.58
N LEU A 3 -6.09 -21.74 -12.56
CA LEU A 3 -5.43 -22.67 -11.63
C LEU A 3 -3.94 -22.94 -11.93
N SER A 4 -3.52 -22.83 -13.20
CA SER A 4 -2.18 -23.24 -13.64
C SER A 4 -1.25 -22.07 -13.93
N GLY A 5 -1.74 -20.83 -13.94
CA GLY A 5 -0.97 -19.61 -14.26
C GLY A 5 -0.35 -19.55 -15.66
N LYS A 6 -0.55 -20.57 -16.50
CA LYS A 6 0.13 -20.70 -17.81
C LYS A 6 -0.30 -19.61 -18.78
N THR A 7 0.67 -18.91 -19.35
CA THR A 7 0.49 -17.97 -20.46
C THR A 7 -0.01 -18.71 -21.71
N ILE A 8 -0.96 -18.12 -22.43
CA ILE A 8 -1.53 -18.68 -23.65
C ILE A 8 -1.07 -17.87 -24.86
N LYS A 9 -0.52 -18.56 -25.87
CA LYS A 9 -0.12 -17.94 -27.14
C LYS A 9 -1.36 -17.41 -27.89
N PRO A 10 -1.27 -16.28 -28.61
CA PRO A 10 -2.42 -15.66 -29.29
C PRO A 10 -3.25 -16.64 -30.14
N LYS A 11 -2.60 -17.46 -30.98
CA LYS A 11 -3.26 -18.49 -31.82
C LYS A 11 -4.13 -19.46 -31.01
N LYS A 12 -3.62 -19.92 -29.86
CA LYS A 12 -4.36 -20.81 -28.96
C LYS A 12 -5.49 -20.06 -28.25
N ALA A 13 -5.29 -18.81 -27.85
CA ALA A 13 -6.31 -17.98 -27.22
C ALA A 13 -7.54 -17.79 -28.13
N LYS A 14 -7.35 -17.59 -29.44
CA LYS A 14 -8.46 -17.49 -30.40
C LYS A 14 -9.20 -18.82 -30.57
N SER A 15 -8.46 -19.93 -30.67
CA SER A 15 -9.07 -21.25 -30.85
C SER A 15 -9.99 -21.68 -29.69
N ILE A 16 -9.77 -21.14 -28.49
CA ILE A 16 -10.57 -21.43 -27.29
C ILE A 16 -11.59 -20.32 -26.98
N GLY A 17 -11.75 -19.33 -27.87
CA GLY A 17 -12.71 -18.24 -27.70
C GLY A 17 -12.34 -17.21 -26.60
N LEU A 18 -11.09 -17.17 -26.15
CA LEU A 18 -10.61 -16.17 -25.18
C LEU A 18 -10.37 -14.80 -25.84
N VAL A 19 -10.01 -14.80 -27.13
CA VAL A 19 -9.89 -13.58 -27.94
C VAL A 19 -10.69 -13.76 -29.21
N ASP A 20 -11.48 -12.75 -29.57
CA ASP A 20 -12.35 -12.83 -30.75
C ASP A 20 -11.52 -12.85 -32.05
N ARG A 21 -10.39 -12.12 -32.05
CA ARG A 21 -9.51 -11.98 -33.21
C ARG A 21 -8.04 -11.89 -32.79
N ILE A 22 -7.17 -12.24 -33.73
CA ILE A 22 -5.72 -12.04 -33.64
C ILE A 22 -5.35 -11.21 -34.85
N VAL A 23 -4.56 -10.17 -34.64
CA VAL A 23 -3.98 -9.37 -35.71
C VAL A 23 -2.48 -9.67 -35.73
N GLU A 24 -1.93 -9.90 -36.91
CA GLU A 24 -0.49 -10.01 -37.07
C GLU A 24 0.10 -8.59 -37.15
N PRO A 25 1.23 -8.32 -36.47
CA PRO A 25 1.86 -7.01 -36.56
C PRO A 25 2.25 -6.74 -38.01
N LEU A 26 1.81 -5.61 -38.55
CA LEU A 26 2.18 -5.20 -39.90
C LEU A 26 3.69 -4.88 -39.92
N GLY A 27 4.40 -5.47 -40.88
CA GLY A 27 5.74 -5.01 -41.24
C GLY A 27 5.71 -3.58 -41.80
N PRO A 28 6.86 -2.97 -42.10
CA PRO A 28 6.92 -1.60 -42.60
C PRO A 28 6.09 -1.45 -43.88
N GLY A 29 5.14 -0.50 -43.88
CA GLY A 29 4.22 -0.21 -44.97
C GLY A 29 4.08 1.29 -45.22
N LEU A 30 3.58 1.66 -46.41
CA LEU A 30 3.61 3.03 -46.95
C LEU A 30 2.54 4.00 -46.40
N LEU A 31 1.59 3.55 -45.58
CA LEU A 31 0.54 4.41 -44.99
C LEU A 31 0.62 4.41 -43.46
N ARG A 32 0.20 5.52 -42.82
CA ARG A 32 0.19 5.62 -41.35
C ARG A 32 -0.83 4.64 -40.73
N ALA A 33 -0.44 4.03 -39.62
CA ALA A 33 -1.12 2.90 -38.98
C ALA A 33 -2.55 3.22 -38.46
N ASP A 34 -2.81 4.48 -38.16
CA ASP A 34 -4.09 5.01 -37.71
C ASP A 34 -5.19 4.91 -38.78
N ILE A 35 -4.87 5.25 -40.03
CA ILE A 35 -5.83 5.27 -41.15
C ILE A 35 -6.28 3.86 -41.52
N ASN A 36 -5.35 2.89 -41.58
CA ASN A 36 -5.66 1.48 -41.86
C ASN A 36 -6.49 0.83 -40.75
N THR A 37 -6.25 1.21 -39.50
CA THR A 37 -6.96 0.66 -38.35
C THR A 37 -8.41 1.14 -38.31
N HIS A 38 -8.67 2.42 -38.63
CA HIS A 38 -10.03 2.97 -38.58
C HIS A 38 -10.96 2.41 -39.67
N GLN A 39 -10.49 2.30 -40.92
CA GLN A 39 -11.30 1.76 -42.03
C GLN A 39 -11.64 0.27 -41.85
N TYR A 40 -10.81 -0.49 -41.13
CA TYR A 40 -11.07 -1.90 -40.83
C TYR A 40 -12.08 -2.09 -39.69
N LEU A 41 -12.11 -1.19 -38.70
CA LEU A 41 -13.04 -1.26 -37.56
C LEU A 41 -14.51 -1.03 -37.95
N GLU A 42 -14.78 -0.12 -38.89
CA GLU A 42 -16.15 0.15 -39.36
C GLU A 42 -16.78 -1.04 -40.09
N LYS A 43 -15.98 -1.85 -40.79
CA LYS A 43 -16.47 -3.00 -41.56
C LYS A 43 -16.85 -4.21 -40.70
N VAL A 44 -16.49 -4.20 -39.42
CA VAL A 44 -16.47 -5.36 -38.51
C VAL A 44 -17.57 -5.34 -37.46
N ALA A 45 -18.25 -4.21 -37.27
CA ALA A 45 -19.24 -4.00 -36.20
C ALA A 45 -20.59 -4.75 -36.36
N ARG A 46 -20.76 -5.58 -37.39
CA ARG A 46 -21.98 -6.39 -37.59
C ARG A 46 -21.65 -7.88 -37.63
N ALA A 47 -21.73 -8.54 -36.47
CA ALA A 47 -22.20 -9.92 -36.24
C ALA A 47 -21.43 -10.60 -35.10
N THR A 48 -22.11 -10.88 -33.97
CA THR A 48 -21.91 -12.15 -33.22
C THR A 48 -23.00 -12.36 -32.16
N ASN A 49 -23.59 -13.57 -32.17
CA ASN A 49 -24.42 -14.15 -31.11
C ASN A 49 -23.58 -15.09 -30.24
N TYR A 50 -23.92 -15.20 -28.94
CA TYR A 50 -23.19 -15.96 -27.93
C TYR A 50 -23.95 -17.26 -27.56
N PHE A 51 -23.25 -18.40 -27.48
CA PHE A 51 -23.82 -19.67 -27.01
C PHE A 51 -22.89 -20.30 -25.96
N LEU A 52 -23.26 -20.19 -24.67
CA LEU A 52 -22.74 -21.05 -23.60
C LEU A 52 -23.86 -22.01 -23.21
N SER A 53 -23.67 -23.30 -23.47
CA SER A 53 -24.60 -24.35 -23.07
C SER A 53 -24.61 -24.50 -21.54
N ARG A 54 -25.70 -24.10 -20.89
CA ARG A 54 -25.96 -24.33 -19.47
C ARG A 54 -26.44 -25.77 -19.24
N ARG A 55 -25.65 -26.61 -18.56
CA ARG A 55 -26.12 -27.91 -18.02
C ARG A 55 -25.56 -28.13 -16.59
N PRO A 56 -26.38 -27.94 -15.54
CA PRO A 56 -25.94 -27.99 -14.14
C PRO A 56 -25.23 -29.28 -13.72
N LEU A 57 -25.66 -30.41 -14.28
CA LEU A 57 -25.10 -31.74 -13.97
C LEU A 57 -23.66 -31.90 -14.47
N PHE A 58 -23.31 -31.32 -15.62
CA PHE A 58 -21.98 -31.44 -16.19
C PHE A 58 -20.94 -30.62 -15.41
N ASP A 59 -21.32 -29.43 -14.96
CA ASP A 59 -20.45 -28.52 -14.20
C ASP A 59 -20.02 -29.11 -12.85
N SER A 60 -20.93 -29.80 -12.15
CA SER A 60 -20.62 -30.45 -10.86
C SER A 60 -19.58 -31.58 -10.98
N VAL A 61 -19.63 -32.37 -12.06
CA VAL A 61 -18.68 -33.46 -12.31
C VAL A 61 -17.30 -32.91 -12.67
N VAL A 62 -17.25 -31.88 -13.52
CA VAL A 62 -16.00 -31.21 -13.91
C VAL A 62 -15.32 -30.55 -12.71
N LEU A 63 -16.08 -29.85 -11.85
CA LEU A 63 -15.55 -29.22 -10.64
C LEU A 63 -15.01 -30.25 -9.63
N ARG A 64 -15.67 -31.40 -9.48
CA ARG A 64 -15.18 -32.51 -8.63
C ARG A 64 -13.86 -33.07 -9.16
N MET A 65 -13.78 -33.37 -10.45
CA MET A 65 -12.52 -33.84 -11.07
C MET A 65 -11.39 -32.82 -10.96
N ALA A 66 -11.71 -31.52 -11.08
CA ALA A 66 -10.74 -30.44 -10.88
C ALA A 66 -10.26 -30.40 -9.42
N LYS A 67 -11.15 -30.54 -8.44
CA LYS A 67 -10.82 -30.61 -7.01
C LYS A 67 -9.88 -31.78 -6.71
N ASP A 68 -10.20 -32.98 -7.17
CA ASP A 68 -9.40 -34.19 -6.90
C ASP A 68 -8.00 -34.07 -7.51
N LYS A 69 -7.91 -33.50 -8.72
CA LYS A 69 -6.64 -33.23 -9.39
C LYS A 69 -5.82 -32.15 -8.66
N ILE A 70 -6.46 -31.08 -8.19
CA ILE A 70 -5.80 -30.04 -7.38
C ILE A 70 -5.24 -30.66 -6.12
N MET A 71 -6.06 -31.36 -5.33
CA MET A 71 -5.63 -31.99 -4.08
C MET A 71 -4.46 -32.97 -4.29
N LYS A 72 -4.48 -33.74 -5.38
CA LYS A 72 -3.39 -34.63 -5.74
C LYS A 72 -2.10 -33.90 -6.14
N GLN A 73 -2.20 -32.72 -6.75
CA GLN A 73 -1.04 -31.94 -7.22
C GLN A 73 -0.49 -30.97 -6.17
N THR A 74 -1.34 -30.46 -5.28
CA THR A 74 -0.98 -29.46 -4.28
C THR A 74 -0.83 -30.04 -2.87
N ALA A 75 -1.22 -31.31 -2.67
CA ALA A 75 -1.32 -31.98 -1.38
C ALA A 75 -2.15 -31.20 -0.34
N GLY A 76 -3.02 -30.27 -0.78
CA GLY A 76 -3.79 -29.38 0.11
C GLY A 76 -3.00 -28.21 0.70
N ASN A 77 -1.71 -28.06 0.38
CA ASN A 77 -0.84 -27.06 1.00
C ASN A 77 -1.04 -25.62 0.46
N TYR A 78 -1.77 -25.47 -0.64
CA TYR A 78 -1.96 -24.18 -1.29
C TYR A 78 -3.45 -23.81 -1.29
N PRO A 79 -3.87 -22.77 -0.55
CA PRO A 79 -5.28 -22.42 -0.38
C PRO A 79 -5.88 -21.73 -1.62
N ALA A 80 -5.05 -21.07 -2.43
CA ALA A 80 -5.50 -20.30 -3.58
C ALA A 80 -6.20 -21.14 -4.67
N PRO A 81 -5.65 -22.29 -5.15
CA PRO A 81 -6.34 -23.15 -6.11
C PRO A 81 -7.74 -23.61 -5.67
N MET A 82 -7.92 -23.88 -4.38
CA MET A 82 -9.20 -24.29 -3.81
C MET A 82 -10.20 -23.12 -3.74
N LYS A 83 -9.75 -21.95 -3.26
CA LYS A 83 -10.58 -20.74 -3.23
C LYS A 83 -11.00 -20.27 -4.61
N ILE A 84 -10.13 -20.40 -5.62
CA ILE A 84 -10.45 -20.13 -7.03
C ILE A 84 -11.55 -21.07 -7.51
N LEU A 85 -11.45 -22.37 -7.21
CA LEU A 85 -12.47 -23.34 -7.60
C LEU A 85 -13.81 -23.08 -6.92
N ASP A 86 -13.80 -22.68 -5.63
CA ASP A 86 -15.01 -22.32 -4.90
C ASP A 86 -15.66 -21.04 -5.45
N SER A 87 -14.87 -20.03 -5.83
CA SER A 87 -15.39 -18.82 -6.48
C SER A 87 -16.08 -19.13 -7.81
N ILE A 88 -15.46 -19.95 -8.65
CA ILE A 88 -16.04 -20.40 -9.92
C ILE A 88 -17.32 -21.20 -9.68
N ARG A 89 -17.29 -22.14 -8.72
CA ARG A 89 -18.45 -22.95 -8.36
C ARG A 89 -19.62 -22.06 -7.94
N ILE A 90 -19.39 -21.14 -7.00
CA ILE A 90 -20.42 -20.24 -6.48
C ILE A 90 -20.96 -19.33 -7.60
N GLY A 91 -20.10 -18.82 -8.48
CA GLY A 91 -20.53 -18.04 -9.65
C GLY A 91 -21.40 -18.81 -10.62
N LEU A 92 -21.15 -20.11 -10.80
CA LEU A 92 -21.93 -21.00 -11.68
C LEU A 92 -23.24 -21.47 -11.03
N THR A 93 -23.24 -21.78 -9.73
CA THR A 93 -24.40 -22.35 -9.04
C THR A 93 -25.35 -21.30 -8.47
N SER A 94 -24.79 -20.23 -7.91
CA SER A 94 -25.52 -19.22 -7.14
C SER A 94 -25.65 -17.88 -7.87
N GLY A 95 -25.17 -17.82 -9.12
CA GLY A 95 -25.23 -16.63 -9.96
C GLY A 95 -23.95 -15.81 -9.92
N ARG A 96 -23.77 -15.01 -10.98
CA ARG A 96 -22.54 -14.25 -11.24
C ARG A 96 -22.20 -13.29 -10.10
N ASP A 97 -23.19 -12.60 -9.55
CA ASP A 97 -22.99 -11.62 -8.48
C ASP A 97 -22.50 -12.29 -7.18
N ALA A 98 -23.05 -13.46 -6.84
CA ALA A 98 -22.58 -14.27 -5.70
C ALA A 98 -21.15 -14.79 -5.91
N GLY A 99 -20.79 -15.12 -7.16
CA GLY A 99 -19.44 -15.50 -7.54
C GLY A 99 -18.42 -14.37 -7.36
N TYR A 100 -18.75 -13.16 -7.83
CA TYR A 100 -17.90 -11.96 -7.65
C TYR A 100 -17.82 -11.53 -6.19
N GLU A 101 -18.91 -11.63 -5.44
CA GLU A 101 -18.89 -11.33 -4.01
C GLU A 101 -18.03 -12.33 -3.24
N PHE A 102 -18.10 -13.62 -3.57
CA PHE A 102 -17.20 -14.62 -2.99
C PHE A 102 -15.76 -14.42 -3.42
N GLU A 103 -15.50 -14.08 -4.68
CA GLU A 103 -14.17 -13.74 -5.19
C GLU A 103 -13.55 -12.59 -4.38
N ALA A 104 -14.31 -11.51 -4.19
CA ALA A 104 -13.90 -10.36 -3.40
C ALA A 104 -13.71 -10.71 -1.91
N LYS A 105 -14.58 -11.54 -1.33
CA LYS A 105 -14.46 -12.06 0.05
C LYS A 105 -13.25 -12.98 0.22
N ALA A 106 -12.94 -13.78 -0.80
CA ALA A 106 -11.81 -14.71 -0.77
C ALA A 106 -10.45 -13.99 -0.85
N PHE A 107 -10.44 -12.71 -1.22
CA PHE A 107 -9.25 -11.95 -1.59
C PHE A 107 -8.61 -11.08 -0.47
N GLY A 108 -9.04 -11.19 0.79
CA GLY A 108 -8.22 -10.66 1.90
C GLY A 108 -8.95 -10.51 3.24
N ASN A 109 -8.50 -11.28 4.23
CA ASN A 109 -8.83 -11.05 5.64
C ASN A 109 -7.61 -10.42 6.32
N THR A 110 -7.84 -9.53 7.26
CA THR A 110 -6.77 -8.79 7.96
C THR A 110 -6.87 -9.00 9.46
N VAL A 111 -5.74 -9.23 10.10
CA VAL A 111 -5.65 -9.29 11.56
C VAL A 111 -5.05 -7.97 12.05
N LEU A 112 -5.69 -7.34 13.04
CA LEU A 112 -5.15 -6.17 13.72
C LEU A 112 -4.63 -6.58 15.09
N ILE A 113 -3.31 -6.51 15.27
CA ILE A 113 -2.63 -6.79 16.55
C ILE A 113 -2.22 -5.49 17.22
N VAL A 114 -2.55 -5.36 18.51
CA VAL A 114 -2.09 -4.27 19.38
C VAL A 114 -1.85 -4.79 20.79
N THR A 115 -1.16 -3.99 21.61
CA THR A 115 -0.72 -4.41 22.95
C THR A 115 -1.79 -4.34 24.03
N SER A 116 -2.89 -3.59 23.82
CA SER A 116 -3.95 -3.42 24.82
C SER A 116 -5.33 -3.34 24.20
N LYS A 117 -6.36 -3.72 24.96
CA LYS A 117 -7.76 -3.65 24.51
C LYS A 117 -8.20 -2.22 24.18
N GLU A 118 -7.72 -1.25 24.95
CA GLU A 118 -8.00 0.17 24.71
C GLU A 118 -7.40 0.65 23.39
N ALA A 119 -6.19 0.17 23.05
CA ALA A 119 -5.58 0.45 21.75
C ALA A 119 -6.37 -0.21 20.60
N LEU A 120 -6.92 -1.40 20.84
CA LEU A 120 -7.69 -2.16 19.86
C LEU A 120 -8.99 -1.44 19.54
N ASP A 121 -9.72 -1.02 20.58
CA ASP A 121 -10.94 -0.23 20.47
C ASP A 121 -10.70 1.09 19.71
N ARG A 122 -9.58 1.78 19.99
CA ARG A 122 -9.21 3.00 19.26
C ARG A 122 -8.98 2.71 17.78
N GLY A 123 -8.22 1.66 17.45
CA GLY A 123 -7.95 1.26 16.08
C GLY A 123 -9.22 0.90 15.31
N GLN A 124 -10.09 0.09 15.93
CA GLN A 124 -11.38 -0.29 15.34
C GLN A 124 -12.28 0.93 15.11
N LYS A 125 -12.39 1.83 16.10
CA LYS A 125 -13.16 3.08 15.96
C LYS A 125 -12.65 3.94 14.80
N GLN A 126 -11.33 4.03 14.62
CA GLN A 126 -10.74 4.77 13.51
C GLN A 126 -11.10 4.15 12.15
N ILE A 127 -11.01 2.83 12.02
CA ILE A 127 -11.38 2.11 10.79
C ILE A 127 -12.87 2.29 10.48
N ILE A 128 -13.75 2.12 11.47
CA ILE A 128 -15.19 2.35 11.31
C ILE A 128 -15.46 3.79 10.87
N ALA A 129 -14.86 4.78 11.52
CA ALA A 129 -15.06 6.19 11.17
C ALA A 129 -14.62 6.51 9.74
N GLN A 130 -13.52 5.90 9.27
CA GLN A 130 -13.05 6.03 7.88
C GLN A 130 -14.02 5.39 6.88
N LEU A 131 -14.53 4.20 7.17
CA LEU A 131 -15.49 3.53 6.31
C LEU A 131 -16.83 4.29 6.29
N ASP A 132 -17.32 4.77 7.43
CA ASP A 132 -18.52 5.60 7.53
C ASP A 132 -18.36 6.91 6.74
N GLY A 133 -17.17 7.51 6.79
CA GLY A 133 -16.82 8.66 5.94
C GLY A 133 -16.89 8.33 4.44
N SER A 134 -16.50 7.12 4.05
CA SER A 134 -16.59 6.64 2.67
C SER A 134 -18.04 6.37 2.23
N VAL A 135 -18.88 5.88 3.14
CA VAL A 135 -20.33 5.74 2.91
C VAL A 135 -21.00 7.10 2.72
N LYS A 136 -20.68 8.09 3.56
CA LYS A 136 -21.17 9.48 3.41
C LYS A 136 -20.79 10.09 2.07
N ARG A 137 -19.61 9.74 1.55
CA ARG A 137 -19.13 10.17 0.22
C ARG A 137 -19.65 9.31 -0.94
N LYS A 138 -20.60 8.39 -0.68
CA LYS A 138 -21.19 7.46 -1.66
C LYS A 138 -20.16 6.59 -2.39
N ARG A 139 -19.01 6.30 -1.75
CA ARG A 139 -18.02 5.34 -2.29
C ARG A 139 -18.44 3.89 -2.03
N TYR A 140 -19.13 3.66 -0.92
CA TYR A 140 -19.65 2.36 -0.50
C TYR A 140 -21.07 2.51 0.05
N SER A 141 -21.84 1.44 0.00
CA SER A 141 -23.10 1.27 0.69
C SER A 141 -22.88 0.85 2.16
N LYS A 142 -23.93 0.95 2.99
CA LYS A 142 -23.86 0.49 4.40
C LYS A 142 -23.57 -1.02 4.51
N PRO A 143 -24.21 -1.91 3.71
CA PRO A 143 -23.89 -3.34 3.75
C PRO A 143 -22.44 -3.63 3.33
N GLU A 144 -21.91 -2.93 2.33
CA GLU A 144 -20.50 -3.06 1.94
C GLU A 144 -19.56 -2.65 3.09
N ARG A 145 -19.87 -1.54 3.79
CA ARG A 145 -19.13 -1.11 4.98
C ARG A 145 -19.09 -2.20 6.05
N ASP A 146 -20.24 -2.78 6.37
CA ASP A 146 -20.33 -3.85 7.38
C ASP A 146 -19.53 -5.07 6.94
N ALA A 147 -19.64 -5.45 5.65
CA ALA A 147 -18.88 -6.56 5.08
C ALA A 147 -17.36 -6.30 5.05
N PHE A 148 -16.90 -5.06 4.89
CA PHE A 148 -15.48 -4.71 5.03
C PHE A 148 -15.02 -4.90 6.48
N PHE A 149 -15.83 -4.45 7.45
CA PHE A 149 -15.47 -4.52 8.85
C PHE A 149 -15.42 -5.95 9.40
N THR A 150 -16.28 -6.86 8.92
CA THR A 150 -16.24 -8.29 9.33
C THR A 150 -14.98 -9.02 8.89
N ARG A 151 -14.19 -8.46 7.95
CA ARG A 151 -12.90 -9.02 7.51
C ARG A 151 -11.73 -8.63 8.41
N LEU A 152 -11.97 -7.71 9.36
CA LEU A 152 -11.01 -7.33 10.38
C LEU A 152 -11.16 -8.27 11.57
N THR A 153 -10.11 -9.03 11.88
CA THR A 153 -10.02 -9.80 13.12
C THR A 153 -9.14 -9.04 14.11
N PRO A 154 -9.73 -8.35 15.10
CA PRO A 154 -8.97 -7.64 16.13
C PRO A 154 -8.47 -8.65 17.18
N ASP A 155 -7.18 -8.61 17.52
CA ASP A 155 -6.60 -9.47 18.55
C ASP A 155 -5.45 -8.77 19.28
N THR A 156 -5.04 -9.32 20.41
CA THR A 156 -3.85 -8.90 21.17
C THR A 156 -2.76 -9.97 21.19
N SER A 157 -3.09 -11.23 20.84
CA SER A 157 -2.12 -12.31 20.72
C SER A 157 -1.51 -12.40 19.33
N TYR A 158 -0.22 -12.68 19.26
CA TYR A 158 0.48 -12.98 18.01
C TYR A 158 0.01 -14.31 17.38
N ASP A 159 -0.63 -15.20 18.14
CA ASP A 159 -1.16 -16.49 17.64
C ASP A 159 -2.13 -16.32 16.48
N ALA A 160 -2.85 -15.19 16.43
CA ALA A 160 -3.74 -14.86 15.32
C ALA A 160 -3.00 -14.67 13.98
N LEU A 161 -1.67 -14.50 13.99
CA LEU A 161 -0.83 -14.36 12.80
C LEU A 161 -0.46 -15.69 12.14
N LEU A 162 -0.78 -16.83 12.74
CA LEU A 162 -0.32 -18.15 12.29
C LEU A 162 -0.69 -18.48 10.83
N LYS A 163 -1.80 -17.91 10.33
CA LYS A 163 -2.29 -18.09 8.95
C LYS A 163 -2.07 -16.89 8.05
N CYS A 164 -1.29 -15.90 8.47
CA CYS A 164 -1.02 -14.71 7.68
C CYS A 164 0.05 -14.98 6.61
N ASP A 165 -0.24 -14.61 5.36
CA ASP A 165 0.70 -14.66 4.25
C ASP A 165 1.66 -13.45 4.25
N VAL A 166 1.17 -12.30 4.74
CA VAL A 166 1.91 -11.04 4.86
C VAL A 166 1.59 -10.39 6.20
N VAL A 167 2.62 -9.92 6.91
CA VAL A 167 2.49 -9.15 8.16
C VAL A 167 3.16 -7.79 7.96
N ILE A 168 2.49 -6.71 8.35
CA ILE A 168 3.01 -5.34 8.26
C ILE A 168 3.20 -4.81 9.68
N GLU A 169 4.44 -4.55 10.07
CA GLU A 169 4.82 -3.96 11.35
C GLU A 169 4.69 -2.43 11.29
N VAL A 170 3.92 -1.88 12.24
CA VAL A 170 3.59 -0.44 12.33
C VAL A 170 3.70 0.05 13.77
N VAL A 171 4.86 -0.19 14.40
CA VAL A 171 5.21 0.29 15.75
C VAL A 171 6.16 1.49 15.68
N PHE A 172 6.38 2.11 16.84
CA PHE A 172 7.26 3.28 17.00
C PHE A 172 8.66 3.06 16.44
N GLU A 173 9.32 4.16 16.07
CA GLU A 173 10.65 4.20 15.48
C GLU A 173 11.78 3.95 16.49
N HIS A 174 11.79 2.74 17.05
CA HIS A 174 12.82 2.24 17.95
C HIS A 174 13.32 0.88 17.47
N LEU A 175 14.63 0.80 17.15
CA LEU A 175 15.24 -0.41 16.60
C LEU A 175 15.06 -1.63 17.51
N ASN A 176 15.34 -1.48 18.81
CA ASN A 176 15.20 -2.56 19.80
C ASN A 176 13.76 -3.07 19.90
N LEU A 177 12.78 -2.16 19.80
CA LEU A 177 11.37 -2.54 19.81
C LEU A 177 11.02 -3.33 18.54
N LYS A 178 11.39 -2.82 17.36
CA LYS A 178 11.14 -3.50 16.08
C LYS A 178 11.81 -4.87 16.03
N HIS A 179 13.04 -5.01 16.56
CA HIS A 179 13.73 -6.30 16.70
C HIS A 179 12.91 -7.29 17.54
N LYS A 180 12.44 -6.88 18.71
CA LYS A 180 11.59 -7.72 19.57
C LYS A 180 10.31 -8.16 18.84
N ILE A 181 9.64 -7.23 18.17
CA ILE A 181 8.39 -7.50 17.46
C ILE A 181 8.62 -8.47 16.29
N ILE A 182 9.68 -8.29 15.51
CA ILE A 182 10.00 -9.20 14.40
C ILE A 182 10.30 -10.61 14.91
N GLN A 183 11.05 -10.75 16.01
CA GLN A 183 11.30 -12.06 16.62
C GLN A 183 10.00 -12.73 17.08
N GLN A 184 9.08 -11.96 17.67
CA GLN A 184 7.76 -12.46 18.08
C GLN A 184 6.92 -12.89 16.88
N ILE A 185 6.87 -12.09 15.81
CA ILE A 185 6.18 -12.44 14.55
C ILE A 185 6.79 -13.72 13.98
N GLU A 186 8.11 -13.79 13.82
CA GLU A 186 8.79 -14.94 13.23
C GLU A 186 8.60 -16.24 14.01
N SER A 187 8.35 -16.16 15.32
CA SER A 187 8.09 -17.34 16.15
C SER A 187 6.73 -18.00 15.88
N VAL A 188 5.78 -17.28 15.30
CA VAL A 188 4.41 -17.76 15.07
C VAL A 188 4.10 -17.95 13.58
N VAL A 189 4.58 -17.06 12.71
CA VAL A 189 4.22 -17.09 11.30
C VAL A 189 4.97 -18.18 10.53
N SER A 190 4.34 -18.66 9.46
CA SER A 190 4.94 -19.63 8.55
C SER A 190 6.26 -19.13 7.94
N GLU A 191 7.12 -20.08 7.52
CA GLU A 191 8.40 -19.77 6.85
C GLU A 191 8.26 -19.02 5.52
N ASN A 192 7.07 -19.09 4.91
CA ASN A 192 6.76 -18.39 3.67
C ASN A 192 6.13 -17.02 3.90
N CYS A 193 5.83 -16.64 5.15
CA CYS A 193 5.23 -15.36 5.47
C CYS A 193 6.19 -14.21 5.17
N VAL A 194 5.70 -13.19 4.46
CA VAL A 194 6.44 -11.95 4.22
C VAL A 194 6.24 -11.01 5.41
N VAL A 195 7.33 -10.52 5.99
CA VAL A 195 7.30 -9.54 7.08
C VAL A 195 7.76 -8.19 6.53
N ALA A 196 6.84 -7.23 6.49
CA ALA A 196 7.10 -5.88 6.04
C ALA A 196 7.18 -4.90 7.22
N SER A 197 8.11 -3.94 7.17
CA SER A 197 8.17 -2.83 8.15
C SER A 197 7.75 -1.52 7.50
N ASN A 198 6.79 -0.82 8.12
CA ASN A 198 6.41 0.55 7.78
C ASN A 198 7.30 1.54 8.54
N THR A 199 8.58 1.57 8.20
CA THR A 199 9.55 2.52 8.76
C THR A 199 9.82 3.67 7.80
N SER A 200 10.04 4.86 8.34
CA SER A 200 10.37 6.07 7.58
C SER A 200 11.85 6.46 7.66
N ALA A 201 12.57 6.01 8.70
CA ALA A 201 13.95 6.44 8.97
C ALA A 201 14.95 5.30 9.15
N LEU A 202 14.54 4.19 9.77
CA LEU A 202 15.44 3.09 10.08
C LEU A 202 15.75 2.26 8.82
N PRO A 203 17.02 1.96 8.53
CA PRO A 203 17.36 1.07 7.43
C PRO A 203 16.77 -0.32 7.63
N ILE A 204 16.12 -0.86 6.58
CA ILE A 204 15.58 -2.23 6.62
C ILE A 204 16.70 -3.25 6.85
N LYS A 205 17.94 -2.97 6.43
CA LYS A 205 19.11 -3.80 6.71
C LYS A 205 19.33 -4.01 8.21
N ASP A 206 19.16 -2.96 9.01
CA ASP A 206 19.40 -3.00 10.45
C ASP A 206 18.24 -3.69 11.15
N ILE A 207 17.02 -3.46 10.68
CA ILE A 207 15.82 -4.17 11.14
C ILE A 207 15.90 -5.67 10.85
N ALA A 208 16.35 -6.05 9.64
CA ALA A 208 16.46 -7.43 9.22
C ALA A 208 17.67 -8.19 9.81
N SER A 209 18.56 -7.52 10.54
CA SER A 209 19.79 -8.12 11.06
C SER A 209 19.55 -9.25 12.07
N ILE A 210 18.45 -9.17 12.83
CA ILE A 210 18.07 -10.17 13.86
C ILE A 210 17.15 -11.28 13.33
N SER A 211 16.74 -11.18 12.07
CA SER A 211 15.76 -12.08 11.47
C SER A 211 16.38 -13.42 11.14
N LYS A 212 15.65 -14.50 11.41
CA LYS A 212 16.03 -15.84 10.98
C LYS A 212 15.89 -16.02 9.47
N ARG A 213 15.02 -15.22 8.84
CA ARG A 213 14.63 -15.29 7.43
C ARG A 213 14.70 -13.90 6.77
N PRO A 214 15.89 -13.27 6.71
CA PRO A 214 16.04 -11.90 6.21
C PRO A 214 15.58 -11.74 4.74
N GLU A 215 15.56 -12.83 3.98
CA GLU A 215 15.01 -12.89 2.63
C GLU A 215 13.50 -12.65 2.54
N ARG A 216 12.78 -12.86 3.64
CA ARG A 216 11.33 -12.59 3.79
C ARG A 216 11.03 -11.21 4.37
N ILE A 217 12.06 -10.43 4.72
CA ILE A 217 11.90 -9.08 5.25
C ILE A 217 11.99 -8.03 4.14
N ILE A 218 11.05 -7.09 4.16
CA ILE A 218 10.96 -5.98 3.21
C ILE A 218 10.50 -4.68 3.87
N GLY A 219 10.83 -3.53 3.29
CA GLY A 219 10.24 -2.25 3.71
C GLY A 219 8.98 -1.94 2.91
N MET A 220 7.92 -1.50 3.58
CA MET A 220 6.68 -1.01 2.97
C MET A 220 6.28 0.31 3.64
N HIS A 221 6.78 1.42 3.11
CA HIS A 221 6.58 2.75 3.67
C HIS A 221 5.32 3.41 3.10
N TYR A 222 4.29 3.44 3.93
CA TYR A 222 3.02 4.12 3.70
C TYR A 222 3.09 5.57 4.15
N PHE A 223 2.50 6.45 3.34
CA PHE A 223 2.42 7.87 3.64
C PHE A 223 1.14 8.18 4.41
N SER A 224 1.27 8.93 5.51
CA SER A 224 0.13 9.37 6.31
C SER A 224 -0.54 10.61 5.70
N PRO A 225 -1.88 10.72 5.73
CA PRO A 225 -2.86 9.70 6.13
C PRO A 225 -3.02 8.60 5.08
N VAL A 226 -2.94 7.33 5.51
CA VAL A 226 -2.92 6.16 4.62
C VAL A 226 -4.21 6.02 3.81
N ASP A 227 -5.36 6.49 4.28
CA ASP A 227 -6.63 6.45 3.54
C ASP A 227 -6.67 7.42 2.34
N LYS A 228 -5.80 8.44 2.32
CA LYS A 228 -5.79 9.51 1.32
C LYS A 228 -4.58 9.44 0.40
N MET A 229 -3.42 9.12 0.96
CA MET A 229 -2.17 9.11 0.19
C MET A 229 -2.10 7.90 -0.72
N GLN A 230 -1.72 8.12 -1.97
CA GLN A 230 -1.70 7.05 -2.98
C GLN A 230 -0.34 6.36 -3.09
N LEU A 231 0.73 7.00 -2.64
CA LEU A 231 2.09 6.46 -2.77
C LEU A 231 2.36 5.37 -1.72
N LEU A 232 3.08 4.33 -2.15
CA LEU A 232 3.74 3.35 -1.31
C LEU A 232 5.17 3.19 -1.82
N GLU A 233 6.15 3.36 -0.94
CA GLU A 233 7.53 3.03 -1.25
C GLU A 233 7.86 1.63 -0.72
N ILE A 234 8.43 0.79 -1.59
CA ILE A 234 8.93 -0.53 -1.22
C ILE A 234 10.45 -0.51 -1.22
N PHE A 235 11.05 -0.95 -0.12
CA PHE A 235 12.49 -1.01 0.06
C PHE A 235 12.97 -2.46 0.08
N THR A 236 14.05 -2.73 -0.64
CA THR A 236 14.70 -4.05 -0.67
C THR A 236 16.10 -3.96 -0.09
N THR A 237 16.51 -5.01 0.62
CA THR A 237 17.90 -5.22 1.03
C THR A 237 18.58 -6.18 0.05
N ASP A 238 19.90 -6.30 0.14
CA ASP A 238 20.65 -7.28 -0.65
C ASP A 238 20.23 -8.74 -0.37
N LYS A 239 19.64 -8.99 0.81
CA LYS A 239 19.14 -10.31 1.20
C LYS A 239 17.68 -10.55 0.81
N THR A 240 16.89 -9.49 0.60
CA THR A 240 15.46 -9.59 0.31
C THR A 240 15.23 -10.37 -0.99
N SER A 241 14.43 -11.44 -0.93
CA SER A 241 14.19 -12.28 -2.10
C SER A 241 13.34 -11.57 -3.17
N LYS A 242 13.51 -11.97 -4.43
CA LYS A 242 12.67 -11.48 -5.54
C LYS A 242 11.20 -11.88 -5.37
N GLU A 243 10.92 -13.00 -4.72
CA GLU A 243 9.57 -13.44 -4.41
C GLU A 243 8.91 -12.52 -3.38
N THR A 244 9.63 -12.19 -2.29
CA THR A 244 9.19 -11.25 -1.26
C THR A 244 8.84 -9.89 -1.87
N LEU A 245 9.70 -9.37 -2.76
CA LEU A 245 9.42 -8.15 -3.51
C LEU A 245 8.16 -8.29 -4.37
N ALA A 246 8.00 -9.40 -5.09
CA ALA A 246 6.84 -9.61 -5.95
C ALA A 246 5.53 -9.69 -5.15
N VAL A 247 5.54 -10.33 -3.97
CA VAL A 247 4.39 -10.40 -3.07
C VAL A 247 4.03 -9.01 -2.56
N ALA A 248 5.00 -8.26 -2.03
CA ALA A 248 4.75 -6.92 -1.50
C ALA A 248 4.27 -5.93 -2.58
N ALA A 249 4.85 -5.99 -3.79
CA ALA A 249 4.48 -5.11 -4.89
C ALA A 249 3.13 -5.45 -5.53
N LYS A 250 2.68 -6.71 -5.45
CA LYS A 250 1.41 -7.18 -6.03
C LYS A 250 0.27 -7.27 -5.00
N LEU A 251 0.52 -6.92 -3.75
CA LEU A 251 -0.54 -6.82 -2.75
C LEU A 251 -1.58 -5.80 -3.22
N ASP A 252 -2.86 -6.19 -3.31
CA ASP A 252 -3.93 -5.32 -3.82
C ASP A 252 -4.35 -4.29 -2.76
N GLN A 253 -3.63 -3.18 -2.75
CA GLN A 253 -3.76 -2.10 -1.79
C GLN A 253 -4.16 -0.76 -2.43
N LYS A 254 -4.45 -0.76 -3.74
CA LYS A 254 -4.80 0.44 -4.53
C LYS A 254 -3.83 1.61 -4.31
N LYS A 255 -2.53 1.30 -4.17
CA LYS A 255 -1.43 2.28 -4.06
C LYS A 255 -0.60 2.30 -5.34
N LEU A 256 -0.02 3.44 -5.64
CA LEU A 256 1.08 3.58 -6.58
C LEU A 256 2.35 3.08 -5.89
N VAL A 257 2.84 1.94 -6.34
CA VAL A 257 4.02 1.28 -5.76
C VAL A 257 5.28 1.75 -6.46
N VAL A 258 6.23 2.28 -5.69
CA VAL A 258 7.57 2.65 -6.17
C VAL A 258 8.59 1.78 -5.46
N VAL A 259 9.37 1.01 -6.23
CA VAL A 259 10.43 0.16 -5.69
C VAL A 259 11.73 0.96 -5.67
N VAL A 260 12.32 1.11 -4.49
CA VAL A 260 13.52 1.90 -4.26
C VAL A 260 14.61 1.01 -3.67
N LYS A 261 15.86 1.24 -4.10
CA LYS A 261 17.02 0.62 -3.45
C LYS A 261 17.21 1.21 -2.06
N ASN A 262 17.57 0.37 -1.08
CA ASN A 262 17.82 0.83 0.28
C ASN A 262 18.95 1.86 0.33
N CYS A 263 18.67 3.04 0.88
CA CYS A 263 19.67 4.07 1.17
C CYS A 263 19.19 4.93 2.35
N PRO A 264 20.10 5.63 3.07
CA PRO A 264 19.71 6.50 4.19
C PRO A 264 18.72 7.58 3.73
N GLY A 265 17.53 7.60 4.34
CA GLY A 265 16.40 8.48 3.95
C GLY A 265 15.64 8.05 2.70
N PHE A 266 15.89 6.84 2.18
CA PHE A 266 15.19 6.29 1.02
C PHE A 266 15.15 7.27 -0.17
N PHE A 267 14.05 7.32 -0.91
CA PHE A 267 13.88 8.26 -2.02
C PHE A 267 13.19 9.55 -1.56
N THR A 268 11.97 9.45 -1.02
CA THR A 268 11.18 10.63 -0.63
C THR A 268 11.83 11.46 0.47
N VAL A 269 12.20 10.85 1.60
CA VAL A 269 12.78 11.59 2.74
C VAL A 269 14.12 12.23 2.33
N ARG A 270 14.93 11.52 1.54
CA ARG A 270 16.19 12.02 0.97
C ARG A 270 15.97 13.22 0.03
N ALA A 271 14.92 13.20 -0.78
CA ALA A 271 14.62 14.30 -1.70
C ALA A 271 14.04 15.51 -0.95
N LEU A 272 13.25 15.26 0.11
CA LEU A 272 12.56 16.29 0.87
C LEU A 272 13.48 17.01 1.87
N ASN A 273 14.40 16.29 2.53
CA ASN A 273 15.18 16.85 3.64
C ASN A 273 16.03 18.08 3.26
N PRO A 274 16.77 18.11 2.12
CA PRO A 274 17.53 19.30 1.74
C PRO A 274 16.63 20.52 1.53
N MET A 275 15.45 20.33 0.93
CA MET A 275 14.47 21.40 0.79
C MET A 275 14.06 21.94 2.17
N LEU A 276 13.74 21.07 3.12
CA LEU A 276 13.34 21.51 4.46
C LEU A 276 14.49 22.22 5.20
N ALA A 277 15.73 21.75 5.04
CA ALA A 277 16.91 22.39 5.63
C ALA A 277 17.13 23.82 5.11
N GLU A 278 16.92 24.06 3.81
CA GLU A 278 16.97 25.40 3.22
C GLU A 278 15.82 26.28 3.70
N ILE A 279 14.63 25.71 3.88
CA ILE A 279 13.49 26.45 4.45
C ILE A 279 13.77 26.87 5.90
N THR A 280 14.40 26.01 6.70
CA THR A 280 14.89 26.37 8.04
C THR A 280 15.93 27.49 7.98
N CYS A 281 16.82 27.50 6.98
CA CYS A 281 17.77 28.60 6.78
C CYS A 281 17.07 29.94 6.51
N LEU A 282 16.09 29.95 5.60
CA LEU A 282 15.31 31.15 5.29
C LEU A 282 14.55 31.70 6.51
N LEU A 283 14.02 30.80 7.35
CA LEU A 283 13.38 31.19 8.62
C LEU A 283 14.38 31.84 9.58
N GLN A 284 15.63 31.37 9.62
CA GLN A 284 16.71 31.93 10.44
C GLN A 284 17.21 33.28 9.91
N GLU A 285 17.20 33.47 8.60
CA GLU A 285 17.52 34.73 7.93
C GLU A 285 16.43 35.80 8.11
N GLY A 286 15.31 35.45 8.73
CA GLY A 286 14.22 36.37 9.09
C GLY A 286 13.08 36.42 8.09
N VAL A 287 13.05 35.53 7.09
CA VAL A 287 11.92 35.42 6.16
C VAL A 287 10.70 34.88 6.92
N SER A 288 9.54 35.52 6.76
CA SER A 288 8.36 35.10 7.51
C SER A 288 7.83 33.74 7.01
N PRO A 289 7.28 32.89 7.88
CA PRO A 289 6.64 31.63 7.47
C PRO A 289 5.55 31.82 6.42
N MET A 290 4.81 32.93 6.50
CA MET A 290 3.73 33.28 5.58
C MET A 290 4.23 33.56 4.16
N GLU A 291 5.33 34.30 4.03
CA GLU A 291 5.95 34.58 2.74
C GLU A 291 6.50 33.31 2.09
N ILE A 292 7.18 32.46 2.87
CA ILE A 292 7.66 31.15 2.41
C ILE A 292 6.49 30.31 1.88
N ASP A 293 5.41 30.23 2.65
CA ASP A 293 4.22 29.46 2.31
C ASP A 293 3.47 29.99 1.09
N GLN A 294 3.49 31.30 0.86
CA GLN A 294 2.91 31.94 -0.32
C GLN A 294 3.77 31.65 -1.55
N PHE A 295 5.09 31.83 -1.43
CA PHE A 295 6.04 31.58 -2.49
C PHE A 295 6.00 30.12 -2.97
N THR A 296 6.08 29.16 -2.04
CA THR A 296 6.10 27.73 -2.43
C THR A 296 4.78 27.32 -3.08
N LYS A 297 3.64 27.84 -2.60
CA LYS A 297 2.33 27.62 -3.24
C LYS A 297 2.24 28.26 -4.62
N ALA A 298 2.81 29.45 -4.81
CA ALA A 298 2.85 30.12 -6.11
C ALA A 298 3.67 29.33 -7.15
N VAL A 299 4.74 28.66 -6.71
CA VAL A 299 5.56 27.75 -7.54
C VAL A 299 4.84 26.43 -7.86
N GLY A 300 3.75 26.11 -7.16
CA GLY A 300 2.89 24.96 -7.44
C GLY A 300 2.91 23.86 -6.37
N PHE A 301 3.55 24.08 -5.21
CA PHE A 301 3.43 23.13 -4.10
C PHE A 301 2.00 23.11 -3.53
N PRO A 302 1.43 21.92 -3.24
CA PRO A 302 0.06 21.80 -2.73
C PRO A 302 -0.06 22.30 -1.28
N VAL A 303 1.03 22.25 -0.52
CA VAL A 303 1.14 22.70 0.88
C VAL A 303 2.31 23.67 0.96
N GLY A 304 2.18 24.69 1.82
CA GLY A 304 3.27 25.63 2.04
C GLY A 304 4.43 24.97 2.77
N ALA A 305 5.67 25.36 2.50
CA ALA A 305 6.83 24.63 3.04
C ALA A 305 6.98 24.78 4.55
N ALA A 306 6.65 25.94 5.12
CA ALA A 306 6.64 26.12 6.58
C ALA A 306 5.48 25.34 7.21
N THR A 307 4.29 25.34 6.57
CA THR A 307 3.17 24.49 7.02
C THR A 307 3.53 23.00 6.96
N LEU A 308 4.29 22.58 5.95
CA LEU A 308 4.69 21.18 5.78
C LEU A 308 5.58 20.70 6.92
N ILE A 309 6.49 21.53 7.42
CA ILE A 309 7.32 21.20 8.59
C ILE A 309 6.44 20.92 9.82
N ASP A 310 5.42 21.76 10.07
CA ASP A 310 4.49 21.57 11.19
C ASP A 310 3.56 20.37 11.03
N GLU A 311 3.25 19.96 9.78
CA GLU A 311 2.44 18.77 9.49
C GLU A 311 3.24 17.47 9.65
N VAL A 312 4.54 17.50 9.32
CA VAL A 312 5.46 16.36 9.54
C VAL A 312 5.77 16.19 11.02
N GLY A 313 5.91 17.30 11.74
CA GLY A 313 6.35 17.35 13.13
C GLY A 313 7.82 17.73 13.24
N ILE A 314 8.10 18.73 14.07
CA ILE A 314 9.43 19.32 14.27
C ILE A 314 10.37 18.33 14.97
N ASP A 315 9.85 17.50 15.86
CA ASP A 315 10.59 16.43 16.53
C ASP A 315 11.05 15.33 15.57
N ALA A 316 10.15 14.87 14.69
CA ALA A 316 10.48 13.93 13.64
C ALA A 316 11.47 14.53 12.63
N GLY A 317 11.26 15.78 12.24
CA GLY A 317 12.16 16.53 11.36
C GLY A 317 13.57 16.68 11.93
N ALA A 318 13.70 17.02 13.21
CA ALA A 318 14.99 17.14 13.90
C ALA A 318 15.73 15.80 13.95
N HIS A 319 15.04 14.71 14.30
CA HIS A 319 15.64 13.37 14.34
C HIS A 319 16.13 12.93 12.96
N VAL A 320 15.31 13.11 11.92
CA VAL A 320 15.66 12.75 10.54
C VAL A 320 16.82 13.61 10.00
N SER A 321 16.81 14.91 10.28
CA SER A 321 17.87 15.84 9.85
C SER A 321 19.22 15.45 10.43
N THR A 322 19.28 15.18 11.74
CA THR A 322 20.51 14.73 12.42
C THR A 322 21.00 13.39 11.89
N TYR A 323 20.10 12.45 11.65
CA TYR A 323 20.44 11.15 11.08
C TYR A 323 21.01 11.28 9.65
N LEU A 324 20.36 12.07 8.79
CA LEU A 324 20.80 12.26 7.41
C LEU A 324 22.09 13.06 7.30
N ALA A 325 22.28 14.09 8.13
CA ALA A 325 23.52 14.84 8.21
C ALA A 325 24.72 13.92 8.52
N LYS A 326 24.58 13.02 9.51
CA LYS A 326 25.60 12.00 9.81
C LYS A 326 25.84 11.04 8.65
N ALA A 327 24.80 10.64 7.94
CA ALA A 327 24.89 9.62 6.89
C ALA A 327 25.37 10.15 5.53
N ARG A 328 25.10 11.42 5.17
CA ARG A 328 25.35 11.98 3.83
C ARG A 328 26.24 13.22 3.81
N GLY A 329 26.62 13.75 4.98
CA GLY A 329 27.55 14.86 5.11
C GLY A 329 26.92 16.23 4.85
N PRO A 330 27.73 17.25 4.52
CA PRO A 330 27.32 18.66 4.59
C PRO A 330 26.22 19.06 3.59
N ARG A 331 26.07 18.32 2.48
CA ARG A 331 25.10 18.64 1.41
C ARG A 331 23.62 18.42 1.77
N VAL A 332 23.35 17.76 2.89
CA VAL A 332 21.99 17.59 3.42
C VAL A 332 21.74 18.45 4.66
N GLY A 333 22.76 19.20 5.09
CA GLY A 333 22.64 20.27 6.07
C GLY A 333 22.21 21.57 5.41
N GLY A 334 21.99 22.59 6.22
CA GLY A 334 21.49 23.90 5.82
C GLY A 334 21.26 24.71 7.09
N GLY A 335 20.00 25.01 7.41
CA GLY A 335 19.62 25.70 8.64
C GLY A 335 20.08 25.00 9.93
N SER A 336 20.29 25.79 10.99
CA SER A 336 20.74 25.27 12.28
C SER A 336 19.72 24.29 12.87
N VAL A 337 20.20 23.07 13.12
CA VAL A 337 19.45 22.00 13.82
C VAL A 337 19.11 22.43 15.24
N GLU A 338 19.91 23.32 15.85
CA GLU A 338 19.71 23.83 17.20
C GLU A 338 18.36 24.56 17.32
N MET A 339 17.94 25.29 16.29
CA MET A 339 16.60 25.92 16.26
C MET A 339 15.50 24.88 16.40
N LEU A 340 15.59 23.78 15.65
CA LEU A 340 14.58 22.70 15.73
C LEU A 340 14.60 22.05 17.11
N GLU A 341 15.79 21.83 17.69
CA GLU A 341 15.93 21.28 19.05
C GLU A 341 15.37 22.23 20.12
N GLU A 342 15.57 23.53 19.99
CA GLU A 342 15.00 24.55 20.88
C GLU A 342 13.48 24.60 20.78
N MET A 343 12.91 24.53 19.58
CA MET A 343 11.46 24.42 19.38
C MET A 343 10.89 23.17 20.04
N VAL A 344 11.59 22.03 19.93
CA VAL A 344 11.20 20.79 20.62
C VAL A 344 11.25 20.97 22.14
N LYS A 345 12.31 21.58 22.69
CA LYS A 345 12.42 21.89 24.13
C LYS A 345 11.30 22.83 24.60
N ALA A 346 10.90 23.78 23.75
CA ALA A 346 9.81 24.72 24.00
C ALA A 346 8.40 24.11 23.80
N LYS A 347 8.30 22.81 23.49
CA LYS A 347 7.03 22.10 23.19
C LYS A 347 6.28 22.65 21.97
N MET A 348 7.00 23.25 21.03
CA MET A 348 6.50 23.67 19.73
C MET A 348 6.80 22.54 18.73
N LEU A 349 5.92 21.54 18.68
CA LEU A 349 6.17 20.27 17.98
C LEU A 349 5.44 20.17 16.64
N GLU A 350 4.12 20.33 16.66
CA GLU A 350 3.27 20.09 15.51
C GLU A 350 1.91 20.77 15.68
N ARG A 351 1.06 20.63 14.66
CA ARG A 351 -0.33 21.09 14.72
C ARG A 351 -1.13 20.51 15.90
N LYS A 352 -0.83 19.29 16.34
CA LYS A 352 -1.54 18.67 17.49
C LYS A 352 -1.08 19.18 18.84
N SER A 353 0.14 19.74 18.94
CA SER A 353 0.62 20.42 20.15
C SER A 353 0.19 21.88 20.22
N ASN A 354 -0.65 22.34 19.29
CA ASN A 354 -1.17 23.70 19.18
C ASN A 354 -0.11 24.78 18.88
N ALA A 355 1.14 24.38 18.70
CA ALA A 355 2.26 25.26 18.40
C ALA A 355 3.36 24.50 17.65
N GLY A 356 3.86 25.11 16.58
CA GLY A 356 5.03 24.75 15.78
C GLY A 356 5.62 26.05 15.23
N ILE A 357 6.00 26.08 13.95
CA ILE A 357 6.31 27.33 13.23
C ILE A 357 5.10 28.28 13.28
N TYR A 358 3.89 27.72 13.22
CA TYR A 358 2.64 28.44 13.44
C TYR A 358 2.05 28.16 14.83
N LYS A 359 1.29 29.13 15.35
CA LYS A 359 0.40 28.91 16.50
C LYS A 359 -0.98 28.47 16.01
N TYR A 360 -1.48 27.37 16.56
CA TYR A 360 -2.76 26.80 16.18
C TYR A 360 -3.75 26.97 17.32
N ASN A 361 -4.74 27.84 17.14
CA ASN A 361 -5.79 28.03 18.14
C ASN A 361 -6.83 26.91 18.02
N THR A 362 -7.13 26.21 19.11
CA THR A 362 -8.09 25.08 19.13
C THR A 362 -9.54 25.51 19.06
N GLU A 363 -9.83 26.81 19.19
CA GLU A 363 -11.17 27.34 19.07
C GLU A 363 -11.57 27.57 17.60
N LYS A 364 -12.59 26.82 17.17
CA LYS A 364 -13.42 26.96 15.95
C LYS A 364 -12.85 26.41 14.62
N LYS A 365 -13.12 25.10 14.41
CA LYS A 365 -13.67 24.62 13.12
C LYS A 365 -15.13 25.04 12.97
N ALA A 366 -15.39 26.34 12.94
CA ALA A 366 -16.65 26.90 12.48
C ALA A 366 -16.30 28.19 11.73
N LYS A 367 -16.17 28.05 10.41
CA LYS A 367 -16.05 29.11 9.39
C LYS A 367 -15.27 30.37 9.84
N SER A 368 -14.01 30.52 9.45
CA SER A 368 -13.46 31.87 9.24
C SER A 368 -12.17 31.85 8.44
N LYS A 369 -11.98 32.95 7.71
CA LYS A 369 -10.85 33.32 6.85
C LYS A 369 -9.52 33.24 7.59
N LYS A 370 -8.46 32.90 6.85
CA LYS A 370 -7.06 33.07 7.27
C LYS A 370 -6.84 34.53 7.67
N GLN A 371 -6.34 34.75 8.88
CA GLN A 371 -5.51 35.89 9.24
C GLN A 371 -4.06 35.41 9.25
#